data_AF-A0A0P6Y9Z7-F1
#
_entry.id   AF-A0A0P6Y9Z7-F1
#
_cell.length_a   1.000
_cell.length_b   1.000
_cell.length_c   1.000
_cell.angle_alpha   90.00
_cell.angle_beta   90.00
_cell.angle_gamma   90.00
#
_symmetry.space_group_name_H-M   'P 1'
#
loop_
_entity.id
_entity.type
_entity.pdbx_description
1 polymer ?
#
loop_
_entity_poly.entity_id
_entity_poly.type
_entity_poly.pdbx_seq_one_letter_code
_entity_poly.pdbx_strand_id
1 'polypeptide(L)'
;MSDELDHIPWSTIYQHYDAGHNRLDTAQQLRNLIHPDPTVVDKAYAALEKPFVGFRSVSTAGLEAFPYLLSKLFTAKGYSRTYISDLVMQIVESIAPAHPSRTPWFYFVYDNGTFRAHYGADSARIIPYALVIEEFPNLLPLLHDPDEQFAQTILRIVACCVAVDGGLWAAVLPCALAEQRPLLQASYQFVAWASADLAALAWVSETFDQAQEPLVKLTAAFVMTQTAQQVPETMYAWLIATVSVNNLRLIETYNALGLAHSYWFDCALMLYRRPLSERIQLAEQCLAYLEGQDAALNDYDVAALLMLALGALRYKKSTIERADIHAKVVLWIGQQLFTTTKQDRAALERILRTFRLPWRPATVNGFLGLPNAEHAGFAEKTKP
;
A
#
# COMPACT_ATOMS: atom_id res chain seq x y z
N MET A 1 -20.14 -32.64 -13.62
CA MET A 1 -20.74 -32.28 -12.32
C MET A 1 -21.07 -30.80 -12.39
N SER A 2 -22.31 -30.43 -12.11
CA SER A 2 -22.69 -29.02 -12.00
C SER A 2 -22.26 -28.51 -10.63
N ASP A 3 -21.57 -27.38 -10.55
CA ASP A 3 -21.27 -26.69 -9.29
C ASP A 3 -21.87 -25.27 -9.27
N GLU A 4 -21.66 -24.55 -8.17
CA GLU A 4 -22.18 -23.19 -7.97
C GLU A 4 -21.74 -22.19 -9.05
N LEU A 5 -20.61 -22.46 -9.74
CA LEU A 5 -20.12 -21.62 -10.83
C LEU A 5 -20.96 -21.78 -12.10
N ASP A 6 -21.64 -22.91 -12.31
CA ASP A 6 -22.47 -23.13 -13.50
C ASP A 6 -23.79 -22.34 -13.47
N HIS A 7 -24.18 -21.83 -12.30
CA HIS A 7 -25.35 -20.97 -12.13
C HIS A 7 -25.08 -19.51 -12.47
N ILE A 8 -23.81 -19.12 -12.62
CA ILE A 8 -23.43 -17.76 -12.99
C ILE A 8 -23.55 -17.62 -14.53
N PRO A 9 -24.27 -16.61 -15.04
CA PRO A 9 -24.44 -16.40 -16.48
C PRO A 9 -23.18 -15.78 -17.11
N TRP A 10 -22.07 -16.51 -17.11
CA TRP A 10 -20.75 -16.06 -17.56
C TRP A 10 -20.77 -15.43 -18.96
N SER A 11 -21.53 -16.03 -19.89
CA SER A 11 -21.68 -15.54 -21.27
C SER A 11 -22.22 -14.12 -21.37
N THR A 12 -23.04 -13.68 -20.41
CA THR A 12 -23.57 -12.31 -20.33
C THR A 12 -22.56 -11.36 -19.68
N ILE A 13 -21.79 -11.82 -18.69
CA ILE A 13 -20.76 -11.03 -18.00
C ILE A 13 -19.62 -10.65 -18.97
N TYR A 14 -19.18 -11.57 -19.84
CA TYR A 14 -18.09 -11.31 -20.80
C TYR A 14 -18.42 -10.25 -21.87
N GLN A 15 -19.70 -10.00 -22.17
CA GLN A 15 -20.09 -8.99 -23.16
C GLN A 15 -19.70 -7.56 -22.72
N HIS A 16 -19.53 -7.34 -21.42
CA HIS A 16 -19.08 -6.07 -20.85
C HIS A 16 -17.56 -5.98 -20.68
N TYR A 17 -16.86 -7.11 -20.78
CA TYR A 17 -15.43 -7.23 -20.44
C TYR A 17 -14.51 -7.27 -21.67
N ASP A 18 -15.02 -7.65 -22.85
CA ASP A 18 -14.18 -7.90 -24.03
C ASP A 18 -14.76 -7.45 -25.36
N ALA A 19 -14.41 -6.25 -25.79
CA ALA A 19 -14.42 -5.88 -27.20
C ALA A 19 -13.16 -6.36 -27.95
N GLY A 20 -12.28 -7.20 -27.38
CA GLY A 20 -11.06 -7.58 -28.11
C GLY A 20 -10.12 -8.68 -27.61
N HIS A 21 -10.21 -9.24 -26.39
CA HIS A 21 -9.18 -10.18 -25.92
C HIS A 21 -9.75 -11.44 -25.26
N ASN A 22 -9.68 -12.58 -25.97
CA ASN A 22 -9.87 -13.95 -25.46
C ASN A 22 -10.93 -14.13 -24.35
N ARG A 23 -12.11 -14.63 -24.72
CA ARG A 23 -13.09 -15.21 -23.79
C ARG A 23 -12.41 -16.29 -22.93
N LEU A 24 -11.90 -15.89 -21.78
CA LEU A 24 -11.36 -16.81 -20.79
C LEU A 24 -12.52 -17.66 -20.29
N ASP A 25 -12.34 -18.98 -20.20
CA ASP A 25 -13.30 -19.82 -19.48
C ASP A 25 -13.09 -19.64 -17.98
N THR A 26 -13.62 -18.54 -17.41
CA THR A 26 -13.44 -18.18 -15.99
C THR A 26 -13.93 -19.29 -15.07
N ALA A 27 -15.04 -19.96 -15.39
CA ALA A 27 -15.54 -21.08 -14.60
C ALA A 27 -14.50 -22.22 -14.53
N GLN A 28 -13.92 -22.59 -15.68
CA GLN A 28 -12.86 -23.60 -15.70
C GLN A 28 -11.59 -23.14 -14.97
N GLN A 29 -11.19 -21.87 -15.09
CA GLN A 29 -10.02 -21.37 -14.35
C GLN A 29 -10.26 -21.36 -12.83
N LEU A 30 -11.47 -21.00 -12.37
CA LEU A 30 -11.83 -21.05 -10.95
C LEU A 30 -11.80 -22.48 -10.38
N ARG A 31 -12.20 -23.48 -11.17
CA ARG A 31 -12.05 -24.89 -10.82
C ARG A 31 -10.59 -25.34 -10.80
N ASN A 32 -9.79 -24.82 -11.74
CA ASN A 32 -8.37 -25.13 -11.82
C ASN A 32 -7.58 -24.60 -10.60
N LEU A 33 -8.09 -23.62 -9.84
CA LEU A 33 -7.45 -23.15 -8.61
C LEU A 33 -7.36 -24.22 -7.52
N ILE A 34 -8.23 -25.22 -7.53
CA ILE A 34 -8.20 -26.35 -6.57
C ILE A 34 -7.65 -27.63 -7.21
N HIS A 35 -7.01 -27.52 -8.37
CA HIS A 35 -6.41 -28.65 -9.06
C HIS A 35 -5.19 -29.18 -8.28
N PRO A 36 -4.95 -30.51 -8.24
CA PRO A 36 -3.81 -31.08 -7.50
C PRO A 36 -2.44 -30.76 -8.09
N ASP A 37 -2.37 -30.40 -9.38
CA ASP A 37 -1.13 -29.96 -10.05
C ASP A 37 -0.90 -28.45 -9.85
N PRO A 38 0.17 -28.03 -9.13
CA PRO A 38 0.50 -26.62 -8.91
C PRO A 38 0.66 -25.84 -10.21
N THR A 39 1.16 -26.46 -11.28
CA THR A 39 1.33 -25.78 -12.58
C THR A 39 0.01 -25.34 -13.18
N VAL A 40 -1.05 -26.13 -12.95
CA VAL A 40 -2.42 -25.80 -13.39
C VAL A 40 -2.98 -24.68 -12.53
N VAL A 41 -2.74 -24.72 -11.22
CA VAL A 41 -3.15 -23.66 -10.27
C VAL A 41 -2.48 -22.32 -10.62
N ASP A 42 -1.16 -22.31 -10.86
CA ASP A 42 -0.40 -21.11 -11.20
C ASP A 42 -0.92 -20.46 -12.49
N LYS A 43 -1.17 -21.27 -13.52
CA LYS A 43 -1.73 -20.78 -14.79
C LYS A 43 -3.14 -20.24 -14.62
N ALA A 44 -3.95 -20.88 -13.78
CA ALA A 44 -5.29 -20.43 -13.49
C ALA A 44 -5.28 -19.10 -12.72
N TYR A 45 -4.44 -18.98 -11.70
CA TYR A 45 -4.26 -17.74 -10.95
C TYR A 45 -3.80 -16.60 -11.86
N ALA A 46 -2.75 -16.80 -12.65
CA ALA A 46 -2.23 -15.79 -13.57
C ALA A 46 -3.26 -15.36 -14.63
N ALA A 47 -4.16 -16.27 -15.03
CA ALA A 47 -5.26 -15.97 -15.94
C ALA A 47 -6.40 -15.20 -15.27
N LEU A 48 -6.58 -15.32 -13.95
CA LEU A 48 -7.69 -14.71 -13.20
C LEU A 48 -7.33 -13.38 -12.53
N GLU A 49 -6.09 -13.21 -12.04
CA GLU A 49 -5.66 -12.07 -11.23
C GLU A 49 -6.02 -10.71 -11.86
N LYS A 50 -5.47 -10.42 -13.05
CA LYS A 50 -5.69 -9.13 -13.73
C LYS A 50 -7.13 -8.93 -14.22
N PRO A 51 -7.82 -9.97 -14.77
CA PRO A 51 -9.23 -9.84 -15.15
C PRO A 51 -10.19 -9.69 -13.97
N PHE A 52 -9.83 -10.14 -12.77
CA PHE A 52 -10.69 -9.98 -11.60
C PHE A 52 -10.46 -8.64 -10.93
N VAL A 53 -9.20 -8.23 -10.82
CA VAL A 53 -8.80 -7.05 -10.10
C VAL A 53 -7.99 -6.14 -11.02
N GLY A 54 -8.64 -5.05 -11.44
CA GLY A 54 -7.99 -3.95 -12.13
C GLY A 54 -7.40 -2.96 -11.12
N PHE A 55 -6.79 -1.87 -11.62
CA PHE A 55 -6.33 -0.80 -10.73
C PHE A 55 -7.53 -0.18 -10.00
N ARG A 56 -7.71 -0.55 -8.72
CA ARG A 56 -8.75 -0.03 -7.81
C ARG A 56 -10.18 -0.29 -8.24
N SER A 57 -10.38 -1.36 -8.98
CA SER A 57 -11.71 -1.81 -9.39
C SER A 57 -11.71 -3.32 -9.46
N VAL A 58 -12.84 -3.90 -9.06
CA VAL A 58 -13.11 -5.32 -9.24
C VAL A 58 -14.05 -5.45 -10.43
N SER A 59 -13.75 -6.36 -11.33
CA SER A 59 -14.65 -6.64 -12.45
C SER A 59 -15.94 -7.30 -11.97
N THR A 60 -17.01 -7.21 -12.75
CA THR A 60 -18.23 -7.98 -12.49
C THR A 60 -17.93 -9.47 -12.35
N ALA A 61 -17.03 -10.03 -13.16
CA ALA A 61 -16.61 -11.43 -13.05
C ALA A 61 -15.95 -11.74 -11.70
N GLY A 62 -15.09 -10.86 -11.20
CA GLY A 62 -14.47 -11.01 -9.88
C GLY A 62 -15.50 -10.94 -8.75
N LEU A 63 -16.49 -10.05 -8.85
CA LEU A 63 -17.58 -9.93 -7.87
C LEU A 63 -18.47 -11.18 -7.84
N GLU A 64 -18.83 -11.73 -9.00
CA GLU A 64 -19.66 -12.94 -9.11
C GLU A 64 -18.90 -14.21 -8.68
N ALA A 65 -17.58 -14.25 -8.90
CA ALA A 65 -16.73 -15.34 -8.42
C ALA A 65 -16.46 -15.29 -6.90
N PHE A 66 -16.73 -14.16 -6.26
CA PHE A 66 -16.33 -13.91 -4.88
C PHE A 66 -16.91 -14.91 -3.86
N PRO A 67 -18.21 -15.28 -3.89
CA PRO A 67 -18.76 -16.26 -2.96
C PRO A 67 -18.07 -17.63 -3.07
N TYR A 68 -17.77 -18.07 -4.31
CA TYR A 68 -17.02 -19.31 -4.55
C TYR A 68 -15.61 -19.21 -3.95
N LEU A 69 -14.87 -18.14 -4.25
CA LEU A 69 -13.52 -17.93 -3.73
C LEU A 69 -13.49 -17.88 -2.20
N LEU A 70 -14.44 -17.19 -1.59
CA LEU A 70 -14.58 -17.11 -0.13
C LEU A 70 -14.86 -18.49 0.48
N SER A 71 -15.74 -19.30 -0.11
CA SER A 71 -15.98 -20.68 0.37
C SER A 71 -14.71 -21.55 0.27
N LYS A 72 -13.91 -21.37 -0.78
CA LYS A 72 -12.65 -22.10 -0.96
C LYS A 72 -11.55 -21.62 -0.03
N LEU A 73 -11.55 -20.36 0.41
CA LEU A 73 -10.58 -19.84 1.38
C LEU A 73 -10.50 -20.73 2.63
N PHE A 74 -11.65 -21.18 3.13
CA PHE A 74 -11.76 -21.98 4.36
C PHE A 74 -11.43 -23.47 4.17
N THR A 75 -11.35 -23.95 2.93
CA THR A 75 -11.21 -25.39 2.63
C THR A 75 -9.97 -25.74 1.83
N ALA A 76 -9.37 -24.78 1.14
CA ALA A 76 -8.18 -24.95 0.31
C ALA A 76 -6.94 -25.27 1.16
N LYS A 77 -6.02 -26.03 0.56
CA LYS A 77 -4.77 -26.48 1.19
C LYS A 77 -3.60 -26.30 0.23
N GLY A 78 -2.39 -26.24 0.77
CA GLY A 78 -1.15 -26.12 -0.02
C GLY A 78 -1.18 -24.89 -0.94
N TYR A 79 -0.66 -25.04 -2.15
CA TYR A 79 -0.55 -23.95 -3.15
C TYR A 79 -1.89 -23.27 -3.47
N SER A 80 -2.99 -24.03 -3.56
CA SER A 80 -4.32 -23.48 -3.81
C SER A 80 -4.75 -22.47 -2.74
N ARG A 81 -4.38 -22.71 -1.48
CA ARG A 81 -4.73 -21.81 -0.37
C ARG A 81 -4.12 -20.43 -0.57
N THR A 82 -2.84 -20.36 -0.94
CA THR A 82 -2.13 -19.10 -1.16
C THR A 82 -2.81 -18.27 -2.23
N TYR A 83 -3.04 -18.83 -3.42
CA TYR A 83 -3.64 -18.10 -4.53
C TYR A 83 -5.10 -17.71 -4.32
N ILE A 84 -5.90 -18.58 -3.70
CA ILE A 84 -7.29 -18.26 -3.36
C ILE A 84 -7.34 -17.16 -2.31
N SER A 85 -6.50 -17.24 -1.26
CA SER A 85 -6.42 -16.19 -0.24
C SER A 85 -5.99 -14.85 -0.80
N ASP A 86 -5.07 -14.87 -1.77
CA ASP A 86 -4.60 -13.65 -2.41
C ASP A 86 -5.68 -13.04 -3.32
N LEU A 87 -6.39 -13.83 -4.12
CA LEU A 87 -7.53 -13.33 -4.91
C LEU A 87 -8.65 -12.76 -4.03
N VAL A 88 -9.02 -13.44 -2.94
CA VAL A 88 -10.02 -12.93 -1.98
C VAL A 88 -9.54 -11.60 -1.39
N MET A 89 -8.29 -11.54 -0.93
CA MET A 89 -7.71 -10.33 -0.38
C MET A 89 -7.68 -9.19 -1.41
N GLN A 90 -7.24 -9.43 -2.64
CA GLN A 90 -7.19 -8.41 -3.69
C GLN A 90 -8.57 -7.87 -4.04
N ILE A 91 -9.60 -8.73 -4.10
CA ILE A 91 -10.99 -8.32 -4.32
C ILE A 91 -11.47 -7.45 -3.16
N VAL A 92 -11.33 -7.94 -1.92
CA VAL A 92 -11.78 -7.23 -0.71
C VAL A 92 -11.07 -5.89 -0.54
N GLU A 93 -9.75 -5.84 -0.75
CA GLU A 93 -8.98 -4.61 -0.65
C GLU A 93 -9.39 -3.58 -1.71
N SER A 94 -9.68 -4.03 -2.94
CA SER A 94 -10.03 -3.14 -4.06
C SER A 94 -11.38 -2.46 -3.91
N ILE A 95 -12.29 -3.03 -3.11
CA ILE A 95 -13.60 -2.44 -2.80
C ILE A 95 -13.62 -1.73 -1.45
N ALA A 96 -12.53 -1.79 -0.67
CA ALA A 96 -12.48 -1.23 0.67
C ALA A 96 -12.60 0.29 0.68
N PRO A 97 -13.27 0.86 1.71
CA PRO A 97 -13.11 2.26 1.96
C PRO A 97 -11.60 2.52 2.14
N ALA A 98 -11.12 3.62 1.57
CA ALA A 98 -9.75 4.03 1.77
C ALA A 98 -9.51 4.18 3.28
N HIS A 99 -8.64 3.33 3.84
CA HIS A 99 -8.27 3.40 5.24
C HIS A 99 -6.86 4.00 5.40
N PRO A 100 -6.59 4.72 6.49
CA PRO A 100 -5.39 5.53 6.62
C PRO A 100 -4.07 4.74 6.51
N SER A 101 -4.06 3.48 6.95
CA SER A 101 -2.86 2.62 6.90
C SER A 101 -2.41 2.20 5.50
N ARG A 102 -3.27 2.31 4.47
CA ARG A 102 -2.92 1.92 3.10
C ARG A 102 -3.44 2.88 2.04
N THR A 103 -3.71 4.13 2.42
CA THR A 103 -4.15 5.14 1.46
C THR A 103 -2.99 5.44 0.50
N PRO A 104 -3.13 5.15 -0.81
CA PRO A 104 -2.05 5.40 -1.77
C PRO A 104 -1.45 6.81 -1.66
N TRP A 105 -0.11 6.90 -1.68
CA TRP A 105 0.59 8.13 -1.30
C TRP A 105 0.14 9.39 -2.05
N PHE A 106 -0.19 9.25 -3.33
CA PHE A 106 -0.60 10.38 -4.15
C PHE A 106 -1.94 10.98 -3.72
N TYR A 107 -2.77 10.24 -2.98
CA TYR A 107 -3.99 10.80 -2.40
C TYR A 107 -3.70 11.83 -1.32
N PHE A 108 -2.57 11.75 -0.62
CA PHE A 108 -2.14 12.83 0.26
C PHE A 108 -1.87 14.12 -0.55
N VAL A 109 -1.45 14.01 -1.81
CA VAL A 109 -1.12 15.16 -2.69
C VAL A 109 -2.37 15.80 -3.32
N TYR A 110 -3.43 15.02 -3.52
CA TYR A 110 -4.74 15.49 -3.97
C TYR A 110 -5.58 15.96 -2.77
N ASP A 111 -5.10 17.00 -2.08
CA ASP A 111 -5.83 17.72 -1.03
C ASP A 111 -7.06 18.43 -1.60
N ASN A 112 -8.12 17.68 -1.90
CA ASN A 112 -9.43 18.22 -2.27
C ASN A 112 -10.52 17.24 -1.86
N GLY A 113 -11.44 17.70 -1.00
CA GLY A 113 -12.64 16.99 -0.55
C GLY A 113 -13.59 16.48 -1.65
N THR A 114 -13.25 16.65 -2.93
CA THR A 114 -13.92 16.03 -4.08
C THR A 114 -13.75 14.51 -4.14
N PHE A 115 -12.77 13.92 -3.44
CA PHE A 115 -12.48 12.50 -3.58
C PHE A 115 -13.26 11.59 -2.61
N ARG A 116 -13.63 12.09 -1.42
CA ARG A 116 -14.60 11.39 -0.54
C ARG A 116 -15.91 11.07 -1.28
N ALA A 117 -16.25 11.85 -2.31
CA ALA A 117 -17.43 11.64 -3.14
C ALA A 117 -17.28 10.52 -4.20
N HIS A 118 -16.06 10.17 -4.66
CA HIS A 118 -15.86 9.11 -5.67
C HIS A 118 -15.87 7.69 -5.08
N TYR A 119 -15.78 7.57 -3.75
CA TYR A 119 -15.97 6.30 -3.04
C TYR A 119 -17.36 6.17 -2.43
N GLY A 120 -18.28 7.09 -2.73
CA GLY A 120 -19.67 7.02 -2.31
C GLY A 120 -20.37 5.83 -2.95
N ALA A 121 -20.64 4.80 -2.14
CA ALA A 121 -21.70 3.81 -2.31
C ALA A 121 -21.93 3.30 -3.75
N ASP A 122 -20.92 2.65 -4.35
CA ASP A 122 -21.24 1.74 -5.45
C ASP A 122 -21.94 0.52 -4.87
N SER A 123 -23.15 0.24 -5.32
CA SER A 123 -23.94 -0.96 -4.98
C SER A 123 -23.18 -2.26 -5.25
N ALA A 124 -22.18 -2.24 -6.12
CA ALA A 124 -21.25 -3.35 -6.39
C ALA A 124 -20.38 -3.74 -5.18
N ARG A 125 -20.21 -2.86 -4.18
CA ARG A 125 -19.40 -3.12 -2.98
C ARG A 125 -20.18 -3.83 -1.87
N ILE A 126 -21.50 -3.76 -1.90
CA ILE A 126 -22.36 -4.19 -0.78
C ILE A 126 -22.31 -5.71 -0.60
N ILE A 127 -22.34 -6.46 -1.70
CA ILE A 127 -22.47 -7.92 -1.66
C ILE A 127 -21.20 -8.61 -1.12
N PRO A 128 -19.99 -8.36 -1.66
CA PRO A 128 -18.80 -8.99 -1.09
C PRO A 128 -18.58 -8.62 0.38
N TYR A 129 -18.84 -7.38 0.79
CA TYR A 129 -18.69 -7.00 2.20
C TYR A 129 -19.66 -7.70 3.13
N ALA A 130 -20.94 -7.80 2.74
CA ALA A 130 -21.91 -8.53 3.54
C ALA A 130 -21.45 -9.97 3.77
N LEU A 131 -20.94 -10.63 2.72
CA LEU A 131 -20.44 -12.00 2.81
C LEU A 131 -19.19 -12.13 3.68
N VAL A 132 -18.19 -11.24 3.53
CA VAL A 132 -16.98 -11.33 4.37
C VAL A 132 -17.28 -10.99 5.83
N ILE A 133 -18.16 -10.03 6.09
CA ILE A 133 -18.58 -9.68 7.46
C ILE A 133 -19.36 -10.84 8.09
N GLU A 134 -20.23 -11.51 7.34
CA GLU A 134 -20.93 -12.73 7.79
C GLU A 134 -19.93 -13.85 8.14
N GLU A 135 -18.89 -14.02 7.32
CA GLU A 135 -17.81 -15.00 7.53
C GLU A 135 -16.72 -14.53 8.50
N PHE A 136 -16.83 -13.33 9.09
CA PHE A 136 -15.79 -12.76 9.94
C PHE A 136 -15.42 -13.65 11.13
N PRO A 137 -16.36 -14.30 11.85
CA PRO A 137 -16.03 -15.26 12.90
C PRO A 137 -15.21 -16.45 12.41
N ASN A 138 -15.36 -16.86 11.15
CA ASN A 138 -14.61 -17.96 10.55
C ASN A 138 -13.22 -17.52 10.06
N LEU A 139 -12.99 -16.22 9.84
CA LEU A 139 -11.68 -15.66 9.52
C LEU A 139 -10.75 -15.59 10.74
N LEU A 140 -11.27 -15.28 11.93
CA LEU A 140 -10.44 -15.06 13.13
C LEU A 140 -9.55 -16.26 13.50
N PRO A 141 -10.03 -17.53 13.48
CA PRO A 141 -9.18 -18.68 13.74
C PRO A 141 -8.00 -18.82 12.76
N LEU A 142 -8.15 -18.34 11.52
CA LEU A 142 -7.10 -18.42 10.50
C LEU A 142 -5.93 -17.46 10.78
N LEU A 143 -6.10 -16.47 11.66
CA LEU A 143 -5.00 -15.61 12.12
C LEU A 143 -3.94 -16.40 12.89
N HIS A 144 -4.32 -17.54 13.48
CA HIS A 144 -3.42 -18.43 14.21
C HIS A 144 -2.81 -19.54 13.33
N ASP A 145 -2.97 -19.47 12.00
CA ASP A 145 -2.36 -20.44 11.09
C ASP A 145 -0.83 -20.43 11.24
N PRO A 146 -0.15 -21.61 11.26
CA PRO A 146 1.31 -21.68 11.37
C PRO A 146 2.03 -21.06 10.17
N ASP A 147 1.38 -20.96 9.02
CA ASP A 147 1.88 -20.22 7.85
C ASP A 147 1.67 -18.72 8.07
N GLU A 148 2.74 -18.04 8.46
CA GLU A 148 2.73 -16.61 8.76
C GLU A 148 2.36 -15.76 7.54
N GLN A 149 2.68 -16.19 6.32
CA GLN A 149 2.30 -15.46 5.11
C GLN A 149 0.79 -15.55 4.87
N PHE A 150 0.20 -16.72 5.05
CA PHE A 150 -1.25 -16.88 4.98
C PHE A 150 -1.95 -16.08 6.08
N ALA A 151 -1.47 -16.15 7.33
CA ALA A 151 -2.00 -15.36 8.44
C ALA A 151 -1.93 -13.84 8.18
N GLN A 152 -0.86 -13.34 7.55
CA GLN A 152 -0.76 -11.94 7.12
C GLN A 152 -1.82 -11.58 6.06
N THR A 153 -2.05 -12.45 5.08
CA THR A 153 -3.11 -12.24 4.08
C THR A 153 -4.48 -12.18 4.73
N ILE A 154 -4.78 -13.07 5.68
CA ILE A 154 -6.01 -13.02 6.47
C ILE A 154 -6.09 -11.72 7.28
N LEU A 155 -4.99 -11.29 7.91
CA LEU A 155 -4.96 -10.06 8.69
C LEU A 155 -5.25 -8.82 7.82
N ARG A 156 -4.84 -8.82 6.54
CA ARG A 156 -5.21 -7.79 5.55
C ARG A 156 -6.71 -7.79 5.24
N ILE A 157 -7.31 -8.97 5.08
CA ILE A 157 -8.77 -9.10 4.92
C ILE A 157 -9.49 -8.55 6.15
N VAL A 158 -9.02 -8.90 7.36
CA VAL A 158 -9.55 -8.40 8.63
C VAL A 158 -9.41 -6.88 8.73
N ALA A 159 -8.29 -6.30 8.32
CA ALA A 159 -8.08 -4.85 8.27
C ALA A 159 -9.14 -4.14 7.40
N CYS A 160 -9.49 -4.74 6.25
CA CYS A 160 -10.54 -4.21 5.38
C CYS A 160 -11.93 -4.32 6.02
N CYS A 161 -12.21 -5.39 6.77
CA CYS A 161 -13.47 -5.57 7.47
C CYS A 161 -13.66 -4.54 8.58
N VAL A 162 -12.65 -4.35 9.43
CA VAL A 162 -12.72 -3.36 10.52
C VAL A 162 -12.77 -1.92 9.98
N ALA A 163 -12.22 -1.66 8.79
CA ALA A 163 -12.36 -0.36 8.12
C ALA A 163 -13.80 -0.06 7.66
N VAL A 164 -14.61 -1.09 7.41
CA VAL A 164 -16.04 -0.97 7.10
C VAL A 164 -16.87 -0.89 8.38
N ASP A 165 -16.56 -1.73 9.37
CA ASP A 165 -17.20 -1.76 10.67
C ASP A 165 -16.17 -1.81 11.80
N GLY A 166 -15.85 -0.65 12.37
CA GLY A 166 -14.89 -0.53 13.46
C GLY A 166 -15.30 -1.31 14.73
N GLY A 167 -16.59 -1.64 14.90
CA GLY A 167 -17.08 -2.44 16.02
C GLY A 167 -16.53 -3.87 16.04
N LEU A 168 -16.07 -4.38 14.88
CA LEU A 168 -15.43 -5.69 14.76
C LEU A 168 -14.09 -5.77 15.51
N TRP A 169 -13.47 -4.63 15.87
CA TRP A 169 -12.23 -4.61 16.65
C TRP A 169 -12.34 -5.40 17.97
N ALA A 170 -13.49 -5.37 18.64
CA ALA A 170 -13.70 -6.09 19.89
C ALA A 170 -13.45 -7.61 19.76
N ALA A 171 -13.71 -8.18 18.58
CA ALA A 171 -13.45 -9.59 18.29
C ALA A 171 -12.01 -9.86 17.82
N VAL A 172 -11.31 -8.83 17.30
CA VAL A 172 -9.90 -8.90 16.88
C VAL A 172 -8.94 -8.77 18.06
N LEU A 173 -9.29 -7.96 19.06
CA LEU A 173 -8.43 -7.66 20.21
C LEU A 173 -7.89 -8.92 20.92
N PRO A 174 -8.68 -9.99 21.19
CA PRO A 174 -8.15 -11.21 21.78
C PRO A 174 -7.05 -11.88 20.93
N CYS A 175 -7.17 -11.86 19.60
CA CYS A 175 -6.15 -12.38 18.69
C CYS A 175 -4.87 -11.53 18.76
N ALA A 176 -5.01 -10.20 18.81
CA ALA A 176 -3.88 -9.28 18.93
C ALA A 176 -3.11 -9.46 20.25
N LEU A 177 -3.81 -9.68 21.35
CA LEU A 177 -3.21 -9.92 22.68
C LEU A 177 -2.52 -11.28 22.79
N ALA A 178 -3.00 -12.29 22.05
CA ALA A 178 -2.43 -13.63 22.06
C ALA A 178 -1.27 -13.81 21.06
N GLU A 179 -1.07 -12.89 20.12
CA GLU A 179 -0.04 -13.01 19.09
C GLU A 179 1.37 -12.86 19.66
N GLN A 180 2.24 -13.81 19.32
CA GLN A 180 3.64 -13.85 19.76
C GLN A 180 4.62 -13.67 18.61
N ARG A 181 4.17 -13.76 17.36
CA ARG A 181 5.00 -13.56 16.17
C ARG A 181 5.21 -12.04 15.96
N PRO A 182 6.45 -11.53 16.02
CA PRO A 182 6.73 -10.09 15.99
C PRO A 182 6.11 -9.34 14.82
N LEU A 183 6.10 -9.96 13.63
CA LEU A 183 5.63 -9.31 12.42
C LEU A 183 4.10 -9.20 12.42
N LEU A 184 3.38 -10.25 12.78
CA LEU A 184 1.92 -10.16 12.94
C LEU A 184 1.52 -9.25 14.10
N GLN A 185 2.23 -9.31 15.23
CA GLN A 185 2.01 -8.42 16.37
C GLN A 185 2.15 -6.94 15.97
N ALA A 186 3.17 -6.61 15.17
CA ALA A 186 3.39 -5.28 14.64
C ALA A 186 2.29 -4.86 13.63
N SER A 187 1.76 -5.80 12.85
CA SER A 187 0.68 -5.56 11.88
C SER A 187 -0.67 -5.23 12.52
N TYR A 188 -0.97 -5.74 13.72
CA TYR A 188 -2.21 -5.41 14.43
C TYR A 188 -2.35 -3.91 14.75
N GLN A 189 -1.25 -3.15 14.84
CA GLN A 189 -1.30 -1.69 15.02
C GLN A 189 -2.00 -1.01 13.84
N PHE A 190 -1.76 -1.50 12.61
CA PHE A 190 -2.42 -0.98 11.40
C PHE A 190 -3.87 -1.43 11.27
N VAL A 191 -4.23 -2.59 11.84
CA VAL A 191 -5.62 -3.05 11.93
C VAL A 191 -6.39 -2.17 12.93
N ALA A 192 -5.79 -1.88 14.08
CA ALA A 192 -6.35 -0.94 15.04
C ALA A 192 -6.55 0.45 14.40
N TRP A 193 -5.56 0.93 13.64
CA TRP A 193 -5.69 2.20 12.90
C TRP A 193 -6.79 2.15 11.84
N ALA A 194 -6.92 1.05 11.10
CA ALA A 194 -7.94 0.88 10.07
C ALA A 194 -9.36 0.91 10.66
N SER A 195 -9.55 0.38 11.87
CA SER A 195 -10.86 0.39 12.55
C SER A 195 -11.38 1.79 12.90
N ALA A 196 -10.47 2.75 13.09
CA ALA A 196 -10.75 4.07 13.68
C ALA A 196 -11.52 4.02 15.02
N ASP A 197 -11.55 2.85 15.69
CA ASP A 197 -12.20 2.66 16.98
C ASP A 197 -11.35 3.23 18.12
N LEU A 198 -11.98 3.90 19.07
CA LEU A 198 -11.25 4.57 20.17
C LEU A 198 -10.55 3.58 21.10
N ALA A 199 -11.15 2.40 21.35
CA ALA A 199 -10.52 1.38 22.18
C ALA A 199 -9.33 0.74 21.43
N ALA A 200 -9.43 0.59 20.12
CA ALA A 200 -8.31 0.16 19.28
C ALA A 200 -7.12 1.14 19.37
N LEU A 201 -7.37 2.44 19.23
CA LEU A 201 -6.32 3.45 19.32
C LEU A 201 -5.72 3.57 20.73
N ALA A 202 -6.53 3.36 21.78
CA ALA A 202 -6.03 3.28 23.15
C ALA A 202 -5.08 2.09 23.34
N TRP A 203 -5.43 0.93 22.79
CA TRP A 203 -4.55 -0.26 22.81
C TRP A 203 -3.22 -0.03 22.08
N VAL A 204 -3.21 0.70 20.96
CA VAL A 204 -1.96 1.09 20.28
C VAL A 204 -1.08 1.94 21.20
N SER A 205 -1.69 2.88 21.95
CA SER A 205 -0.98 3.70 22.93
C SER A 205 -0.32 2.87 24.03
N GLU A 206 -1.07 1.95 24.62
CA GLU A 206 -0.54 1.03 25.63
C GLU A 206 0.58 0.15 25.07
N THR A 207 0.43 -0.30 23.82
CA THR A 207 1.44 -1.10 23.14
C THR A 207 2.75 -0.36 22.98
N PHE A 208 2.73 0.93 22.59
CA PHE A 208 3.96 1.73 22.48
C PHE A 208 4.73 1.80 23.80
N ASP A 209 4.01 2.00 24.91
CA ASP A 209 4.62 2.14 26.23
C ASP A 209 5.22 0.82 26.73
N GLN A 210 4.58 -0.31 26.45
CA GLN A 210 4.94 -1.62 26.98
C GLN A 210 5.90 -2.42 26.08
N ALA A 211 5.79 -2.25 24.76
CA ALA A 211 6.53 -3.06 23.80
C ALA A 211 8.05 -2.90 23.97
N GLN A 212 8.73 -4.06 24.02
CA GLN A 212 10.19 -4.15 23.95
C GLN A 212 10.67 -4.49 22.54
N GLU A 213 9.82 -5.17 21.75
CA GLU A 213 10.14 -5.56 20.39
C GLU A 213 10.17 -4.31 19.48
N PRO A 214 11.31 -3.98 18.83
CA PRO A 214 11.47 -2.71 18.13
C PRO A 214 10.46 -2.48 17.01
N LEU A 215 10.13 -3.53 16.24
CA LEU A 215 9.18 -3.44 15.14
C LEU A 215 7.77 -3.08 15.64
N VAL A 216 7.32 -3.75 16.70
CA VAL A 216 6.01 -3.53 17.32
C VAL A 216 5.91 -2.13 17.90
N LYS A 217 6.97 -1.70 18.61
CA LYS A 217 7.03 -0.34 19.16
C LYS A 217 7.02 0.72 18.07
N LEU A 218 7.75 0.48 16.97
CA LEU A 218 7.83 1.39 15.84
C LEU A 218 6.47 1.53 15.13
N THR A 219 5.76 0.44 14.85
CA THR A 219 4.45 0.51 14.19
C THR A 219 3.41 1.18 15.08
N ALA A 220 3.43 0.91 16.39
CA ALA A 220 2.55 1.60 17.34
C ALA A 220 2.82 3.12 17.35
N ALA A 221 4.10 3.51 17.40
CA ALA A 221 4.51 4.90 17.37
C ALA A 221 4.06 5.61 16.07
N PHE A 222 4.21 4.98 14.90
CA PHE A 222 3.72 5.55 13.65
C PHE A 222 2.21 5.76 13.65
N VAL A 223 1.43 4.75 14.06
CA VAL A 223 -0.02 4.87 14.16
C VAL A 223 -0.43 6.01 15.09
N MET A 224 0.23 6.15 16.24
CA MET A 224 -0.03 7.25 17.17
C MET A 224 0.31 8.61 16.57
N THR A 225 1.40 8.75 15.81
CA THR A 225 1.75 10.02 15.17
C THR A 225 0.73 10.48 14.13
N GLN A 226 -0.01 9.56 13.53
CA GLN A 226 -1.03 9.84 12.52
C GLN A 226 -2.43 10.05 13.12
N THR A 227 -2.66 9.63 14.37
CA THR A 227 -3.99 9.63 15.01
C THR A 227 -4.10 10.58 16.19
N ALA A 228 -3.00 10.86 16.89
CA ALA A 228 -2.99 11.77 18.03
C ALA A 228 -3.10 13.23 17.57
N GLN A 229 -3.98 14.00 18.22
CA GLN A 229 -4.05 15.45 18.00
C GLN A 229 -2.76 16.16 18.42
N GLN A 230 -2.04 15.59 19.40
CA GLN A 230 -0.72 16.03 19.84
C GLN A 230 0.15 14.80 20.13
N VAL A 231 1.24 14.66 19.40
CA VAL A 231 2.21 13.57 19.62
C VAL A 231 3.07 13.90 20.84
N PRO A 232 3.20 13.00 21.83
CA PRO A 232 4.08 13.21 22.99
C PRO A 232 5.53 13.48 22.55
N GLU A 233 6.18 14.49 23.15
CA GLU A 233 7.57 14.84 22.79
C GLU A 233 8.54 13.68 23.02
N THR A 234 8.31 12.86 24.05
CA THR A 234 9.11 11.67 24.36
C THR A 234 9.03 10.61 23.26
N MET A 235 7.83 10.37 22.73
CA MET A 235 7.60 9.46 21.60
C MET A 235 8.26 9.99 20.34
N TYR A 236 8.09 11.28 20.08
CA TYR A 236 8.69 11.91 18.92
C TYR A 236 10.22 11.86 18.97
N ALA A 237 10.83 12.18 20.12
CA ALA A 237 12.27 12.07 20.32
C ALA A 237 12.78 10.63 20.13
N TRP A 238 12.03 9.64 20.65
CA TRP A 238 12.35 8.23 20.45
C TRP A 238 12.26 7.82 18.97
N LEU A 239 11.22 8.26 18.25
CA LEU A 239 11.06 8.01 16.82
C LEU A 239 12.22 8.58 16.01
N ILE A 240 12.56 9.86 16.23
CA ILE A 240 13.69 10.51 15.55
C ILE A 240 15.00 9.76 15.83
N ALA A 241 15.26 9.41 17.09
CA ALA A 241 16.45 8.65 17.46
C ALA A 241 16.49 7.28 16.76
N THR A 242 15.36 6.58 16.71
CA THR A 242 15.23 5.25 16.09
C THR A 242 15.45 5.33 14.58
N VAL A 243 14.80 6.27 13.90
CA VAL A 243 14.93 6.42 12.44
C VAL A 243 16.34 6.85 12.06
N SER A 244 16.97 7.70 12.89
CA SER A 244 18.33 8.20 12.67
C SER A 244 19.41 7.12 12.68
N VAL A 245 19.16 5.95 13.27
CA VAL A 245 20.08 4.80 13.24
C VAL A 245 20.14 4.17 11.84
N ASN A 246 19.11 4.36 11.01
CA ASN A 246 18.99 3.81 9.65
C ASN A 246 19.30 2.29 9.59
N ASN A 247 18.68 1.52 10.48
CA ASN A 247 18.90 0.08 10.56
C ASN A 247 18.24 -0.65 9.38
N LEU A 248 19.03 -1.08 8.40
CA LEU A 248 18.54 -1.75 7.17
C LEU A 248 17.67 -2.97 7.46
N ARG A 249 18.02 -3.80 8.46
CA ARG A 249 17.22 -4.99 8.81
C ARG A 249 15.84 -4.60 9.34
N LEU A 250 15.75 -3.53 10.13
CA LEU A 250 14.47 -3.03 10.62
C LEU A 250 13.62 -2.49 9.46
N ILE A 251 14.24 -1.78 8.52
CA ILE A 251 13.57 -1.26 7.31
C ILE A 251 13.01 -2.40 6.45
N GLU A 252 13.81 -3.42 6.18
CA GLU A 252 13.39 -4.61 5.44
C GLU A 252 12.21 -5.32 6.12
N THR A 253 12.29 -5.51 7.44
CA THR A 253 11.23 -6.18 8.21
C THR A 253 9.96 -5.34 8.25
N TYR A 254 10.07 -4.01 8.37
CA TYR A 254 8.94 -3.09 8.32
C TYR A 254 8.23 -3.14 6.96
N ASN A 255 8.99 -3.11 5.86
CA ASN A 255 8.43 -3.17 4.52
C ASN A 255 7.76 -4.52 4.22
N ALA A 256 8.06 -5.57 4.98
CA ALA A 256 7.41 -6.87 4.87
C ALA A 256 6.04 -6.96 5.57
N LEU A 257 5.63 -5.97 6.38
CA LEU A 257 4.39 -6.03 7.19
C LEU A 257 3.10 -6.13 6.38
N GLY A 258 3.14 -5.84 5.06
CA GLY A 258 2.00 -6.01 4.17
C GLY A 258 0.78 -5.14 4.53
N LEU A 259 0.86 -4.25 5.52
CA LEU A 259 -0.17 -3.30 5.93
C LEU A 259 0.35 -1.85 6.07
N ALA A 260 1.67 -1.66 5.96
CA ALA A 260 2.32 -0.35 5.89
C ALA A 260 2.45 0.13 4.43
N HIS A 261 2.77 1.41 4.23
CA HIS A 261 3.05 1.97 2.90
C HIS A 261 4.47 1.62 2.43
N SER A 262 5.45 2.21 3.12
CA SER A 262 6.87 1.89 3.13
C SER A 262 7.47 2.60 4.33
N TYR A 263 8.58 2.10 4.85
CA TYR A 263 9.25 2.68 6.01
C TYR A 263 9.52 4.18 5.85
N TRP A 264 10.13 4.58 4.73
CA TRP A 264 10.46 5.98 4.50
C TRP A 264 9.23 6.84 4.29
N PHE A 265 8.19 6.29 3.66
CA PHE A 265 6.96 7.03 3.45
C PHE A 265 6.24 7.34 4.76
N ASP A 266 6.14 6.36 5.66
CA ASP A 266 5.53 6.58 6.98
C ASP A 266 6.38 7.53 7.85
N CYS A 267 7.72 7.48 7.74
CA CYS A 267 8.61 8.50 8.31
C CYS A 267 8.32 9.92 7.77
N ALA A 268 8.14 10.03 6.46
CA ALA A 268 7.87 11.32 5.80
C ALA A 268 6.51 11.90 6.20
N LEU A 269 5.47 11.05 6.36
CA LEU A 269 4.15 11.47 6.81
C LEU A 269 4.20 12.05 8.22
N MET A 270 4.91 11.41 9.15
CA MET A 270 5.11 11.92 10.51
C MET A 270 5.72 13.32 10.51
N LEU A 271 6.66 13.57 9.60
CA LEU A 271 7.43 14.80 9.54
C LEU A 271 6.86 15.86 8.62
N TYR A 272 5.78 15.57 7.91
CA TYR A 272 5.31 16.37 6.77
C TYR A 272 5.01 17.84 7.11
N ARG A 273 4.78 18.18 8.38
CA ARG A 273 4.51 19.56 8.84
C ARG A 273 5.59 20.15 9.75
N ARG A 274 6.74 19.48 9.87
CA ARG A 274 7.83 19.90 10.76
C ARG A 274 8.82 20.83 10.05
N PRO A 275 9.53 21.68 10.81
CA PRO A 275 10.55 22.58 10.26
C PRO A 275 11.61 21.82 9.45
N LEU A 276 12.22 22.49 8.46
CA LEU A 276 13.23 21.85 7.61
C LEU A 276 14.42 21.31 8.41
N SER A 277 14.82 21.98 9.49
CA SER A 277 15.92 21.55 10.37
C SER A 277 15.74 20.15 10.94
N GLU A 278 14.49 19.72 11.19
CA GLU A 278 14.19 18.37 11.68
C GLU A 278 14.10 17.34 10.56
N ARG A 279 13.81 17.77 9.33
CA ARG A 279 13.65 16.89 8.17
C ARG A 279 14.95 16.63 7.41
N ILE A 280 15.90 17.56 7.41
CA ILE A 280 17.15 17.47 6.62
C ILE A 280 17.90 16.17 6.91
N GLN A 281 18.13 15.84 8.17
CA GLN A 281 18.90 14.65 8.54
C GLN A 281 18.24 13.37 8.01
N LEU A 282 16.91 13.28 8.09
CA LEU A 282 16.16 12.14 7.56
C LEU A 282 16.14 12.12 6.03
N ALA A 283 16.04 13.27 5.37
CA ALA A 283 16.13 13.37 3.93
C ALA A 283 17.50 12.89 3.42
N GLU A 284 18.59 13.21 4.12
CA GLU A 284 19.93 12.72 3.81
C GLU A 284 20.06 11.20 3.97
N GLN A 285 19.49 10.64 5.03
CA GLN A 285 19.49 9.19 5.23
C GLN A 285 18.62 8.43 4.22
N CYS A 286 17.44 8.98 3.89
CA CYS A 286 16.57 8.44 2.87
C CYS A 286 17.26 8.47 1.50
N LEU A 287 17.95 9.57 1.16
CA LEU A 287 18.76 9.67 -0.05
C LEU A 287 19.87 8.62 -0.07
N ALA A 288 20.65 8.49 1.02
CA ALA A 288 21.72 7.50 1.12
C ALA A 288 21.19 6.05 1.01
N TYR A 289 20.02 5.77 1.59
CA TYR A 289 19.33 4.49 1.44
C TYR A 289 18.98 4.21 -0.02
N LEU A 290 18.40 5.19 -0.72
CA LEU A 290 18.03 5.07 -2.13
C LEU A 290 19.25 4.97 -3.06
N GLU A 291 20.35 5.66 -2.76
CA GLU A 291 21.62 5.55 -3.48
C GLU A 291 22.28 4.19 -3.32
N GLY A 292 22.09 3.53 -2.18
CA GLY A 292 22.61 2.20 -1.89
C GLY A 292 21.79 1.04 -2.46
N GLN A 293 20.66 1.30 -3.13
CA GLN A 293 19.85 0.26 -3.74
C GLN A 293 20.22 0.02 -5.21
N ASP A 294 20.60 -1.22 -5.53
CA ASP A 294 20.82 -1.68 -6.90
C ASP A 294 19.51 -2.04 -7.64
N ALA A 295 18.36 -1.96 -6.97
CA ALA A 295 17.05 -2.36 -7.48
C ALA A 295 16.24 -1.19 -8.09
N ALA A 296 15.13 -1.52 -8.76
CA ALA A 296 14.19 -0.53 -9.27
C ALA A 296 13.63 0.33 -8.11
N LEU A 297 13.63 1.65 -8.31
CA LEU A 297 13.21 2.61 -7.29
C LEU A 297 11.74 2.41 -6.91
N ASN A 298 11.46 2.31 -5.62
CA ASN A 298 10.09 2.30 -5.10
C ASN A 298 9.48 3.70 -5.13
N ASP A 299 8.34 3.85 -5.80
CA ASP A 299 7.60 5.12 -5.89
C ASP A 299 7.32 5.75 -4.52
N TYR A 300 7.04 4.94 -3.49
CA TYR A 300 6.77 5.43 -2.14
C TYR A 300 8.01 6.05 -1.50
N ASP A 301 9.19 5.44 -1.67
CA ASP A 301 10.43 5.94 -1.06
C ASP A 301 10.94 7.20 -1.79
N VAL A 302 10.74 7.29 -3.10
CA VAL A 302 11.03 8.53 -3.86
C VAL A 302 10.07 9.65 -3.45
N ALA A 303 8.77 9.35 -3.30
CA ALA A 303 7.80 10.31 -2.79
C ALA A 303 8.15 10.77 -1.37
N ALA A 304 8.60 9.83 -0.51
CA ALA A 304 9.06 10.12 0.84
C ALA A 304 10.25 11.09 0.85
N LEU A 305 11.26 10.85 0.00
CA LEU A 305 12.42 11.73 -0.13
C LEU A 305 12.00 13.15 -0.51
N LEU A 306 11.08 13.30 -1.47
CA LEU A 306 10.56 14.60 -1.89
C LEU A 306 9.78 15.30 -0.76
N MET A 307 8.98 14.57 0.01
CA MET A 307 8.27 15.10 1.16
C MET A 307 9.23 15.57 2.26
N LEU A 308 10.24 14.74 2.58
CA LEU A 308 11.26 15.04 3.58
C LEU A 308 12.13 16.23 3.17
N ALA A 309 12.51 16.33 1.89
CA ALA A 309 13.29 17.47 1.41
C ALA A 309 12.44 18.74 1.38
N LEU A 310 11.31 18.74 0.66
CA LEU A 310 10.59 19.97 0.31
C LEU A 310 9.60 20.44 1.39
N GLY A 311 9.14 19.56 2.27
CA GLY A 311 8.17 19.91 3.33
C GLY A 311 6.80 20.32 2.82
N ALA A 312 6.50 19.99 1.56
CA ALA A 312 5.25 20.32 0.91
C ALA A 312 4.95 19.30 -0.20
N LEU A 313 3.69 18.88 -0.30
CA LEU A 313 3.20 17.99 -1.38
C LEU A 313 3.05 18.74 -2.71
N ARG A 314 3.18 20.06 -2.71
CA ARG A 314 3.17 20.91 -3.91
C ARG A 314 4.28 21.94 -3.82
N TYR A 315 5.28 21.80 -4.68
CA TYR A 315 6.38 22.75 -4.78
C TYR A 315 5.85 24.15 -5.16
N LYS A 316 6.13 25.15 -4.32
CA LYS A 316 6.01 26.57 -4.65
C LYS A 316 7.33 27.23 -4.27
N LYS A 317 8.08 27.72 -5.29
CA LYS A 317 9.42 28.31 -5.10
C LYS A 317 9.47 29.41 -4.03
N SER A 318 8.37 30.15 -3.86
CA SER A 318 8.27 31.26 -2.89
C SER A 318 8.07 30.82 -1.43
N THR A 319 7.77 29.55 -1.16
CA THR A 319 7.41 29.06 0.18
C THR A 319 8.40 28.05 0.74
N ILE A 320 9.55 27.85 0.09
CA ILE A 320 10.52 26.81 0.44
C ILE A 320 11.75 27.46 1.08
N GLU A 321 12.08 26.98 2.27
CA GLU A 321 13.33 27.29 2.96
C GLU A 321 14.53 26.82 2.11
N ARG A 322 15.62 27.58 2.02
CA ARG A 322 16.78 27.17 1.21
C ARG A 322 17.73 26.30 2.03
N ALA A 323 18.14 25.16 1.47
CA ALA A 323 19.15 24.26 2.03
C ALA A 323 19.79 23.40 0.92
N ASP A 324 21.01 22.93 1.17
CA ASP A 324 21.79 22.13 0.21
C ASP A 324 21.13 20.78 -0.13
N ILE A 325 20.35 20.22 0.78
CA ILE A 325 19.62 18.97 0.56
C ILE A 325 18.70 19.04 -0.68
N HIS A 326 18.10 20.21 -0.96
CA HIS A 326 17.26 20.38 -2.14
C HIS A 326 18.05 20.17 -3.44
N ALA A 327 19.27 20.70 -3.51
CA ALA A 327 20.13 20.54 -4.67
C ALA A 327 20.57 19.07 -4.83
N LYS A 328 20.96 18.41 -3.73
CA LYS A 328 21.33 16.98 -3.72
C LYS A 328 20.20 16.10 -4.26
N VAL A 329 18.99 16.25 -3.71
CA VAL A 329 17.81 15.44 -4.11
C VAL A 329 17.45 15.65 -5.57
N VAL A 330 17.44 16.90 -6.04
CA VAL A 330 17.09 17.18 -7.44
C VAL A 330 18.17 16.63 -8.38
N LEU A 331 19.45 16.73 -8.01
CA LEU A 331 20.55 16.19 -8.83
C LEU A 331 20.41 14.67 -8.95
N TRP A 332 20.17 14.00 -7.84
CA TRP A 332 19.94 12.56 -7.80
C TRP A 332 18.74 12.15 -8.66
N ILE A 333 17.58 12.79 -8.50
CA ILE A 333 16.39 12.53 -9.34
C ILE A 333 16.70 12.76 -10.82
N GLY A 334 17.44 13.82 -11.14
CA GLY A 334 17.88 14.12 -12.49
C GLY A 334 18.65 12.94 -13.07
N GLN A 335 19.68 12.46 -12.37
CA GLN A 335 20.45 11.27 -12.78
C GLN A 335 19.55 10.06 -13.02
N GLN A 336 18.64 9.75 -12.09
CA GLN A 336 17.73 8.62 -12.21
C GLN A 336 16.82 8.72 -13.45
N LEU A 337 16.28 9.90 -13.78
CA LEU A 337 15.49 10.09 -15.01
C LEU A 337 16.27 9.82 -16.30
N PHE A 338 17.61 9.99 -16.27
CA PHE A 338 18.48 9.78 -17.44
C PHE A 338 19.03 8.36 -17.56
N THR A 339 19.14 7.62 -16.45
CA THR A 339 19.76 6.28 -16.41
C THR A 339 18.75 5.14 -16.35
N THR A 340 17.50 5.41 -15.95
CA THR A 340 16.48 4.37 -15.73
C THR A 340 15.79 3.87 -17.01
N THR A 341 15.15 2.70 -16.91
CA THR A 341 14.36 2.12 -18.00
C THR A 341 13.16 2.99 -18.35
N LYS A 342 12.55 2.79 -19.52
CA LYS A 342 11.39 3.59 -19.98
C LYS A 342 10.19 3.52 -19.00
N GLN A 343 10.02 2.40 -18.30
CA GLN A 343 8.92 2.19 -17.36
C GLN A 343 9.15 2.93 -16.04
N ASP A 344 10.34 2.79 -15.46
CA ASP A 344 10.72 3.47 -14.21
C ASP A 344 10.75 4.99 -14.39
N ARG A 345 11.21 5.45 -15.56
CA ARG A 345 11.16 6.86 -15.94
C ARG A 345 9.73 7.41 -15.94
N ALA A 346 8.75 6.65 -16.45
CA ALA A 346 7.36 7.10 -16.47
C ALA A 346 6.78 7.24 -15.04
N ALA A 347 7.18 6.36 -14.13
CA ALA A 347 6.81 6.42 -12.72
C ALA A 347 7.43 7.64 -12.01
N LEU A 348 8.73 7.88 -12.20
CA LEU A 348 9.42 9.07 -11.70
C LEU A 348 8.84 10.37 -12.26
N GLU A 349 8.56 10.43 -13.58
CA GLU A 349 7.92 11.59 -14.20
C GLU A 349 6.53 11.86 -13.59
N ARG A 350 5.75 10.80 -13.32
CA ARG A 350 4.45 10.92 -12.64
C ARG A 350 4.61 11.47 -11.22
N ILE A 351 5.60 11.00 -10.47
CA ILE A 351 5.87 11.50 -9.11
C ILE A 351 6.18 13.00 -9.17
N LEU A 352 7.11 13.43 -10.02
CA LEU A 352 7.49 14.83 -10.16
C LEU A 352 6.32 15.73 -10.57
N ARG A 353 5.50 15.28 -11.53
CA ARG A 353 4.25 15.99 -11.91
C ARG A 353 3.32 16.16 -10.72
N THR A 354 3.18 15.11 -9.90
CA THR A 354 2.33 15.11 -8.71
C THR A 354 2.80 16.16 -7.70
N PHE A 355 4.12 16.28 -7.47
CA PHE A 355 4.73 17.32 -6.63
C PHE A 355 4.84 18.71 -7.29
N ARG A 356 4.41 18.86 -8.55
CA ARG A 356 4.56 20.08 -9.38
C ARG A 356 6.02 20.52 -9.57
N LEU A 357 6.93 19.55 -9.56
CA LEU A 357 8.34 19.76 -9.86
C LEU A 357 8.59 19.60 -11.36
N PRO A 358 9.59 20.28 -11.95
CA PRO A 358 10.01 20.02 -13.31
C PRO A 358 10.26 18.53 -13.54
N TRP A 359 9.68 17.97 -14.60
CA TRP A 359 9.74 16.54 -14.90
C TRP A 359 10.25 16.26 -16.31
N ARG A 360 10.32 17.30 -17.17
CA ARG A 360 10.96 17.18 -18.48
C ARG A 360 12.47 17.31 -18.27
N PRO A 361 13.30 16.43 -18.87
CA PRO A 361 14.76 16.46 -18.72
C PRO A 361 15.39 17.86 -18.88
N ALA A 362 14.98 18.62 -19.91
CA ALA A 362 15.47 19.99 -20.14
C ALA A 362 15.10 20.97 -19.00
N THR A 363 13.89 20.86 -18.46
CA THR A 363 13.42 21.72 -17.35
C THR A 363 14.04 21.33 -16.01
N VAL A 364 14.40 20.06 -15.82
CA VAL A 364 15.16 19.59 -14.65
C VAL A 364 16.59 20.15 -14.70
N ASN A 365 17.25 20.10 -15.87
CA ASN A 365 18.57 20.70 -16.06
C ASN A 365 18.58 22.22 -15.80
N GLY A 366 17.54 22.93 -16.26
CA GLY A 366 17.38 24.36 -15.99
C GLY A 366 17.14 24.68 -14.51
N PHE A 367 16.41 23.80 -13.81
CA PHE A 367 16.24 23.91 -12.37
C PHE A 367 17.54 23.63 -11.59
N LEU A 368 18.37 22.70 -12.09
CA LEU A 368 19.67 22.34 -11.52
C LEU A 368 20.81 23.33 -11.84
N GLY A 369 20.57 24.33 -12.69
CA GLY A 369 21.62 25.23 -13.18
C GLY A 369 22.67 24.52 -14.03
N LEU A 370 22.35 23.36 -14.61
CA LEU A 370 23.28 22.59 -15.44
C LEU A 370 23.36 23.19 -16.86
N PRO A 371 24.56 23.25 -17.47
CA PRO A 371 24.83 24.02 -18.68
C PRO A 371 24.06 23.60 -19.94
N ASN A 372 23.34 22.46 -19.91
CA ASN A 372 22.61 21.91 -21.06
C ASN A 372 21.08 22.14 -21.01
N ALA A 373 20.60 23.06 -20.18
CA ALA A 373 19.16 23.36 -20.04
C ALA A 373 18.49 23.90 -21.33
N GLU A 374 19.27 24.57 -22.19
CA GLU A 374 18.78 25.25 -23.40
C GLU A 374 19.38 24.69 -24.71
N HIS A 375 20.09 23.56 -24.67
CA HIS A 375 20.66 22.99 -25.89
C HIS A 375 19.57 22.39 -26.80
N ALA A 376 19.49 22.89 -28.04
CA ALA A 376 18.51 22.50 -29.05
C ALA A 376 18.43 20.98 -29.35
N GLY A 377 19.47 20.20 -29.01
CA GLY A 377 19.52 18.75 -29.23
C GLY A 377 18.50 17.91 -28.44
N PHE A 378 17.83 18.46 -27.43
CA PHE A 378 16.73 17.78 -26.72
C PHE A 378 15.32 18.16 -27.21
N ALA A 379 15.17 19.30 -27.89
CA ALA A 379 13.89 19.74 -28.44
C ALA A 379 13.44 18.87 -29.64
N GLU A 380 14.37 18.20 -30.32
CA GLU A 380 14.07 17.38 -31.51
C GLU A 380 13.46 16.00 -31.19
N LYS A 381 13.52 15.54 -29.92
CA LYS A 381 12.87 14.28 -29.50
C LYS A 381 11.59 14.47 -28.66
N THR A 382 11.10 15.72 -28.55
CA THR A 382 9.89 16.06 -27.77
C THR A 382 8.91 16.93 -28.55
N LYS A 383 8.72 16.62 -29.84
CA LYS A 383 7.47 16.98 -30.55
C LYS A 383 6.51 15.78 -30.48
N PRO A 384 5.19 16.04 -30.40
CA PRO A 384 4.17 15.09 -29.95
C PRO A 384 4.12 13.78 -30.75
#